data_AF-A0A699GF65-F1
#
_entry.id   AF-A0A699GF65-F1
#
_cell.length_a   1.000
_cell.length_b   1.000
_cell.length_c   1.000
_cell.angle_alpha   90.00
_cell.angle_beta   90.00
_cell.angle_gamma   90.00
#
_symmetry.space_group_name_H-M   'P 1'
#
loop_
_entity.id
_entity.type
_entity.pdbx_description
1 polymer ?
#
loop_
_entity_poly.entity_id
_entity_poly.type
_entity_poly.pdbx_seq_one_letter_code
_entity_poly.pdbx_strand_id
1 'polypeptide(L)'
;MFRKLLDQGQAGDNVGLLLRGTKREDVQRGQVLAKPASIKPHNHFTGEIYVLSKDEGGRHTPFFNNYRPQFYFRTTDVTGSIELPADKEMVMPGDNVSITVKLINPIAMEEGLRFAIREGGRTVGAGVSPVRSFQGNIMSAPNQKIRIRLKAFDYKLIDQSALEIVDTAKRTGAVVKGPVPLPTRIQRFDVLRSPHVNKTSRDQFEIRTHQRLMDIVDPTDKTVDALMKLDLPAGVDVEIKLQ
;
A
#
# COMPACT_ATOMS: atom_id res chain seq x y z
N MET A 1 -27.34 -8.51 23.81
CA MET A 1 -26.85 -9.75 23.19
C MET A 1 -25.92 -10.47 24.16
N PHE A 2 -26.45 -11.01 25.27
CA PHE A 2 -25.66 -11.68 26.31
C PHE A 2 -26.38 -12.97 26.70
N ARG A 3 -25.62 -14.06 26.87
CA ARG A 3 -26.11 -15.42 27.21
C ARG A 3 -26.99 -16.12 26.17
N LYS A 4 -26.92 -15.73 24.89
CA LYS A 4 -27.55 -16.47 23.78
C LYS A 4 -26.48 -17.18 22.97
N LEU A 5 -26.76 -18.41 22.54
CA LEU A 5 -25.95 -19.09 21.54
C LEU A 5 -26.23 -18.43 20.19
N LEU A 6 -25.16 -18.16 19.44
CA LEU A 6 -25.20 -17.56 18.11
C LEU A 6 -24.50 -18.51 17.14
N ASP A 7 -25.02 -18.62 15.93
CA ASP A 7 -24.43 -19.47 14.89
C ASP A 7 -23.16 -18.83 14.28
N GLN A 8 -23.11 -17.50 14.23
CA GLN A 8 -21.97 -16.73 13.71
C GLN A 8 -21.86 -15.38 14.42
N GLY A 9 -20.64 -14.85 14.49
CA GLY A 9 -20.36 -13.48 14.94
C GLY A 9 -19.95 -12.60 13.77
N GLN A 10 -20.36 -11.33 13.79
CA GLN A 10 -19.98 -10.35 12.77
C GLN A 10 -19.04 -9.29 13.35
N ALA A 11 -18.36 -8.55 12.47
CA ALA A 11 -17.49 -7.47 12.87
C ALA A 11 -18.29 -6.40 13.63
N GLY A 12 -17.84 -6.07 14.85
CA GLY A 12 -18.52 -5.14 15.76
C GLY A 12 -19.26 -5.81 16.92
N ASP A 13 -19.48 -7.12 16.86
CA ASP A 13 -20.13 -7.85 17.96
C ASP A 13 -19.16 -8.11 19.12
N ASN A 14 -19.66 -7.92 20.35
CA ASN A 14 -18.98 -8.37 21.57
C ASN A 14 -19.40 -9.80 21.88
N VAL A 15 -18.55 -10.77 21.51
CA VAL A 15 -18.84 -12.21 21.59
C VAL A 15 -17.87 -12.97 22.50
N GLY A 16 -18.33 -14.11 23.01
CA GLY A 16 -17.47 -15.14 23.59
C GLY A 16 -17.30 -16.29 22.60
N LEU A 17 -16.05 -16.71 22.34
CA LEU A 17 -15.74 -17.79 21.41
C LEU A 17 -15.27 -19.03 22.18
N LEU A 18 -15.93 -20.16 21.97
CA LEU A 18 -15.52 -21.44 22.54
C LEU A 18 -14.39 -22.05 21.69
N LEU A 19 -13.20 -22.13 22.27
CA LEU A 19 -12.03 -22.72 21.63
C LEU A 19 -11.87 -24.18 22.06
N ARG A 20 -11.84 -25.08 21.09
CA ARG A 20 -11.72 -26.52 21.35
C ARG A 20 -10.29 -26.86 21.76
N GLY A 21 -10.13 -27.50 22.92
CA GLY A 21 -8.86 -28.09 23.36
C GLY A 21 -7.84 -27.12 23.95
N THR A 22 -8.19 -25.85 24.13
CA THR A 22 -7.34 -24.84 24.76
C THR A 22 -7.75 -24.65 26.21
N LYS A 23 -6.77 -24.60 27.12
CA LYS A 23 -7.00 -24.25 28.53
C LYS A 23 -6.99 -22.74 28.70
N ARG A 24 -7.45 -22.29 29.88
CA ARG A 24 -7.44 -20.87 30.23
C ARG A 24 -6.02 -20.29 30.34
N GLU A 25 -5.05 -21.09 30.75
CA GLU A 25 -3.64 -20.68 30.83
C GLU A 25 -2.96 -20.48 29.46
N ASP A 26 -3.48 -21.12 28.40
CA ASP A 26 -2.91 -21.06 27.06
C ASP A 26 -3.25 -19.75 26.33
N VAL A 27 -4.25 -19.01 26.82
CA VAL A 27 -4.75 -17.79 26.19
C VAL A 27 -4.54 -16.60 27.10
N GLN A 28 -3.86 -15.58 26.59
CA GLN A 28 -3.52 -14.37 27.33
C GLN A 28 -4.04 -13.12 26.65
N ARG A 29 -4.32 -12.09 27.45
CA ARG A 29 -4.77 -10.79 26.96
C ARG A 29 -3.69 -10.19 26.05
N GLY A 30 -4.06 -9.85 24.82
CA GLY A 30 -3.15 -9.31 23.80
C GLY A 30 -2.94 -10.24 22.62
N GLN A 31 -3.27 -11.52 22.78
CA GLN A 31 -3.44 -12.42 21.65
C GLN A 31 -4.72 -12.09 20.88
N VAL A 32 -4.72 -12.47 19.60
CA VAL A 32 -5.86 -12.26 18.70
C VAL A 32 -6.28 -13.57 18.07
N LEU A 33 -7.57 -13.74 17.88
CA LEU A 33 -8.11 -14.82 17.06
C LEU A 33 -8.22 -14.32 15.63
N ALA A 34 -7.61 -15.06 14.72
CA ALA A 34 -7.55 -14.70 13.31
C ALA A 34 -7.71 -15.95 12.45
N LYS A 35 -8.06 -15.75 11.18
CA LYS A 35 -8.07 -16.83 10.19
C LYS A 35 -6.65 -17.42 10.11
N PRO A 36 -6.50 -18.76 10.03
CA PRO A 36 -5.19 -19.37 9.89
C PRO A 36 -4.39 -18.73 8.76
N ALA A 37 -3.11 -18.41 9.06
CA ALA A 37 -2.16 -17.75 8.15
C ALA A 37 -2.51 -16.32 7.68
N SER A 38 -3.54 -15.65 8.22
CA SER A 38 -3.87 -14.27 7.82
C SER A 38 -2.98 -13.22 8.47
N ILE A 39 -2.61 -13.40 9.74
CA ILE A 39 -1.76 -12.47 10.50
C ILE A 39 -0.58 -13.22 11.12
N LYS A 40 0.60 -12.60 11.11
CA LYS A 40 1.81 -13.18 11.70
C LYS A 40 2.28 -12.36 12.90
N PRO A 41 2.85 -13.02 13.92
CA PRO A 41 3.48 -12.32 15.03
C PRO A 41 4.81 -11.70 14.60
N HIS A 42 5.01 -10.44 14.95
CA HIS A 42 6.23 -9.68 14.69
C HIS A 42 6.75 -9.03 15.99
N ASN A 43 8.07 -8.85 16.07
CA ASN A 43 8.74 -8.21 17.21
C ASN A 43 9.58 -7.00 16.80
N HIS A 44 9.83 -6.81 15.51
CA HIS A 44 10.58 -5.68 14.96
C HIS A 44 9.71 -5.00 13.91
N PHE A 45 9.56 -3.68 14.02
CA PHE A 45 8.85 -2.88 13.02
C PHE A 45 9.37 -1.44 13.00
N THR A 46 9.26 -0.81 11.83
CA THR A 46 9.43 0.64 11.67
C THR A 46 8.07 1.32 11.74
N GLY A 47 7.97 2.52 12.28
CA GLY A 47 6.67 3.21 12.38
C GLY A 47 6.83 4.71 12.51
N GLU A 48 5.81 5.43 12.09
CA GLU A 48 5.74 6.87 12.29
C GLU A 48 5.02 7.16 13.60
N ILE A 49 5.61 8.03 14.40
CA ILE A 49 5.08 8.44 15.69
C ILE A 49 4.94 9.96 15.77
N TYR A 50 3.86 10.38 16.42
CA TYR A 50 3.66 11.74 16.92
C TYR A 50 3.85 11.72 18.43
N VAL A 51 4.79 12.52 18.92
CA VAL A 51 5.02 12.68 20.35
C VAL A 51 4.12 13.79 20.86
N LEU A 52 3.30 13.50 21.87
CA LEU A 52 2.37 14.48 22.42
C LEU A 52 3.13 15.65 23.05
N SER A 53 2.64 16.86 22.79
CA SER A 53 3.17 18.09 23.39
C SER A 53 2.84 18.16 24.89
N LYS A 54 3.46 19.13 25.57
CA LYS A 54 3.18 19.43 26.99
C LYS A 54 1.71 19.77 27.22
N ASP A 55 1.10 20.53 26.31
CA ASP A 55 -0.28 20.99 26.45
C ASP A 55 -1.30 19.87 26.23
N GLU A 56 -0.92 18.85 25.46
CA GLU A 56 -1.70 17.62 25.25
C GLU A 56 -1.50 16.57 26.37
N GLY A 57 -0.75 16.92 27.43
CA GLY A 57 -0.48 16.03 28.55
C GLY A 57 0.62 14.99 28.30
N GLY A 58 1.47 15.23 27.29
CA GLY A 58 2.63 14.42 26.95
C GLY A 58 3.84 14.68 27.84
N ARG A 59 5.05 14.50 27.28
CA ARG A 59 6.31 14.71 28.01
C ARG A 59 6.68 16.19 28.04
N HIS A 60 7.33 16.62 29.12
CA HIS A 60 7.97 17.93 29.20
C HIS A 60 9.40 17.92 28.67
N THR A 61 10.07 16.77 28.77
CA THR A 61 11.47 16.58 28.39
C THR A 61 11.57 15.68 27.16
N PRO A 62 12.56 15.95 26.29
CA PRO A 62 12.84 15.07 25.15
C PRO A 62 13.25 13.67 25.62
N PHE A 63 13.16 12.70 24.71
CA PHE A 63 13.74 11.37 24.92
C PHE A 63 14.81 11.08 23.87
N PHE A 64 15.73 10.20 24.24
CA PHE A 64 16.91 9.81 23.47
C PHE A 64 16.77 8.38 22.94
N ASN A 65 17.78 7.96 22.18
CA ASN A 65 17.89 6.60 21.70
C ASN A 65 17.89 5.56 22.84
N ASN A 66 17.42 4.33 22.57
CA ASN A 66 17.24 3.25 23.56
C ASN A 66 16.23 3.58 24.68
N TYR A 67 15.30 4.49 24.41
CA TYR A 67 14.15 4.72 25.28
C TYR A 67 13.24 3.48 25.30
N ARG A 68 12.80 3.05 26.49
CA ARG A 68 12.04 1.80 26.70
C ARG A 68 10.61 2.02 27.25
N PRO A 69 9.69 2.58 26.44
CA PRO A 69 8.30 2.75 26.86
C PRO A 69 7.48 1.46 26.71
N GLN A 70 6.22 1.54 27.16
CA GLN A 70 5.19 0.54 26.91
C GLN A 70 4.39 0.91 25.67
N PHE A 71 4.27 -0.01 24.71
CA PHE A 71 3.47 0.15 23.51
C PHE A 71 2.11 -0.52 23.71
N TYR A 72 1.05 0.27 23.67
CA TYR A 72 -0.31 -0.22 23.75
C TYR A 72 -0.82 -0.62 22.37
N PHE A 73 -0.97 -1.91 22.16
CA PHE A 73 -1.56 -2.49 20.95
C PHE A 73 -2.92 -3.09 21.28
N ARG A 74 -3.98 -2.50 20.73
CA ARG A 74 -5.39 -2.91 20.88
C ARG A 74 -5.85 -3.06 22.34
N THR A 75 -5.45 -4.15 23.01
CA THR A 75 -5.86 -4.52 24.37
C THR A 75 -4.71 -4.68 25.36
N THR A 76 -3.45 -4.63 24.93
CA THR A 76 -2.29 -4.99 25.76
C THR A 76 -1.14 -4.01 25.61
N ASP A 77 -0.47 -3.74 26.73
CA ASP A 77 0.78 -3.00 26.80
C ASP A 77 1.98 -3.97 26.68
N VAL A 78 2.90 -3.70 25.74
CA VAL A 78 4.14 -4.45 25.58
C VAL A 78 5.32 -3.50 25.58
N THR A 79 6.29 -3.77 26.46
CA THR A 79 7.52 -3.00 26.52
C THR A 79 8.37 -3.24 25.27
N GLY A 80 8.92 -2.17 24.72
CA GLY A 80 9.85 -2.23 23.59
C GLY A 80 10.93 -1.15 23.70
N SER A 81 12.04 -1.35 22.99
CA SER A 81 13.09 -0.34 22.83
C SER A 81 12.93 0.41 21.52
N ILE A 82 13.11 1.73 21.57
CA ILE A 82 13.10 2.62 20.42
C ILE A 82 14.52 2.86 19.93
N GLU A 83 14.72 2.66 18.63
CA GLU A 83 15.91 3.03 17.87
C GLU A 83 15.58 4.22 16.96
N LEU A 84 16.25 5.35 17.21
CA LEU A 84 16.14 6.56 16.39
C LEU A 84 17.01 6.47 15.13
N PRO A 85 16.63 7.13 14.03
CA PRO A 85 17.47 7.23 12.84
C PRO A 85 18.75 8.01 13.14
N ALA A 86 19.84 7.72 12.42
CA ALA A 86 21.17 8.29 12.68
C ALA A 86 21.22 9.83 12.64
N ASP A 87 20.28 10.46 11.93
CA ASP A 87 20.19 11.91 11.80
C ASP A 87 19.54 12.61 13.01
N LYS A 88 18.94 11.86 13.94
CA LYS A 88 18.23 12.43 15.11
C LYS A 88 18.71 11.80 16.41
N GLU A 89 19.42 12.60 17.22
CA GLU A 89 19.87 12.19 18.55
C GLU A 89 18.76 12.25 19.61
N MET A 90 17.81 13.18 19.44
CA MET A 90 16.72 13.42 20.40
C MET A 90 15.41 13.76 19.70
N VAL A 91 14.29 13.45 20.35
CA VAL A 91 12.95 13.77 19.89
C VAL A 91 12.27 14.71 20.87
N MET A 92 11.79 15.85 20.37
CA MET A 92 11.10 16.85 21.18
C MET A 92 9.59 16.53 21.28
N PRO A 93 8.93 16.87 22.40
CA PRO A 93 7.47 16.81 22.49
C PRO A 93 6.82 17.71 21.43
N GLY A 94 5.89 17.16 20.65
CA GLY A 94 5.25 17.83 19.50
C GLY A 94 5.83 17.43 18.12
N ASP A 95 6.93 16.66 18.09
CA ASP A 95 7.54 16.23 16.82
C ASP A 95 6.88 14.98 16.24
N ASN A 96 6.92 14.91 14.90
CA ASN A 96 6.68 13.70 14.13
C ASN A 96 8.01 13.06 13.73
N VAL A 97 8.20 11.78 14.05
CA VAL A 97 9.46 11.05 13.80
C VAL A 97 9.19 9.62 13.37
N SER A 98 9.99 9.12 12.43
CA SER A 98 10.04 7.72 12.06
C SER A 98 11.02 6.98 12.98
N ILE A 99 10.55 5.92 13.63
CA ILE A 99 11.34 5.15 14.60
C ILE A 99 11.35 3.66 14.25
N THR A 100 12.40 2.97 14.69
CA THR A 100 12.46 1.51 14.67
C THR A 100 12.20 0.98 16.08
N VAL A 101 11.27 0.04 16.24
CA VAL A 101 10.88 -0.50 17.54
C VAL A 101 11.19 -1.98 17.61
N LYS A 102 11.80 -2.41 18.73
CA LYS A 102 12.02 -3.81 19.09
C LYS A 102 11.20 -4.16 20.33
N LEU A 103 10.18 -4.98 20.16
CA LEU A 103 9.31 -5.47 21.23
C LEU A 103 9.94 -6.67 21.93
N ILE A 104 9.76 -6.75 23.25
CA ILE A 104 10.21 -7.91 24.04
C ILE A 104 9.40 -9.16 23.68
N ASN A 105 8.08 -9.01 23.59
CA ASN A 105 7.16 -10.09 23.25
C ASN A 105 6.59 -9.88 21.85
N PRO A 106 6.43 -10.94 21.06
CA PRO A 106 5.87 -10.82 19.72
C PRO A 106 4.38 -10.46 19.77
N ILE A 107 3.96 -9.55 18.88
CA ILE A 107 2.56 -9.15 18.72
C ILE A 107 2.11 -9.39 17.28
N ALA A 108 0.85 -9.79 17.13
CA ALA A 108 0.20 -9.89 15.84
C ALA A 108 -0.05 -8.47 15.27
N MET A 109 0.73 -8.10 14.26
CA MET A 109 0.72 -6.77 13.66
C MET A 109 0.39 -6.83 12.18
N GLU A 110 -0.26 -5.79 11.67
CA GLU A 110 -0.58 -5.58 10.26
C GLU A 110 -0.18 -4.14 9.89
N GLU A 111 0.12 -3.91 8.61
CA GLU A 111 0.43 -2.57 8.10
C GLU A 111 -0.69 -1.58 8.44
N GLY A 112 -0.34 -0.41 8.97
CA GLY A 112 -1.30 0.62 9.37
C GLY A 112 -1.98 0.39 10.73
N LEU A 113 -1.60 -0.63 11.50
CA LEU A 113 -2.09 -0.80 12.87
C LEU A 113 -1.66 0.40 13.73
N ARG A 114 -2.64 1.07 14.34
CA ARG A 114 -2.40 2.18 15.26
C ARG A 114 -2.00 1.65 16.64
N PHE A 115 -1.05 2.30 17.27
CA PHE A 115 -0.59 2.01 18.62
C PHE A 115 -0.41 3.31 19.41
N ALA A 116 -0.44 3.21 20.73
CA ALA A 116 -0.12 4.32 21.62
C ALA A 116 1.17 4.02 22.38
N ILE A 117 2.00 5.04 22.60
CA ILE A 117 3.20 4.93 23.43
C ILE A 117 2.81 5.44 24.81
N ARG A 118 3.07 4.62 25.83
CA ARG A 118 2.69 4.90 27.21
C ARG A 118 3.90 4.78 28.14
N GLU A 119 3.91 5.64 29.14
CA GLU A 119 4.92 5.69 30.19
C GLU A 119 4.20 5.88 31.52
N GLY A 120 4.40 4.95 32.47
CA GLY A 120 3.73 5.02 33.78
C GLY A 120 2.20 5.12 33.71
N GLY A 121 1.58 4.55 32.67
CA GLY A 121 0.13 4.60 32.43
C GLY A 121 -0.38 5.86 31.71
N ARG A 122 0.46 6.87 31.47
CA ARG A 122 0.13 8.06 30.67
C ARG A 122 0.50 7.87 29.21
N THR A 123 -0.31 8.38 28.30
CA THR A 123 0.00 8.35 26.86
C THR A 123 0.96 9.49 26.55
N VAL A 124 2.12 9.16 25.99
CA VAL A 124 3.18 10.12 25.64
C VAL A 124 3.30 10.31 24.12
N GLY A 125 2.71 9.42 23.33
CA GLY A 125 2.70 9.54 21.89
C GLY A 125 1.67 8.61 21.24
N ALA A 126 1.37 8.89 20.00
CA ALA A 126 0.54 8.05 19.13
C ALA A 126 1.36 7.64 17.91
N GLY A 127 1.19 6.41 17.45
CA GLY A 127 1.94 5.90 16.32
C GLY A 127 1.10 5.04 15.39
N VAL A 128 1.58 4.94 14.17
CA VAL A 128 1.05 4.02 13.16
C VAL A 128 2.18 3.10 12.75
N SER A 129 1.98 1.81 12.98
CA SER A 129 2.87 0.77 12.47
C SER A 129 2.87 0.85 10.94
N PRO A 130 3.98 0.51 10.29
CA PRO A 130 4.33 1.11 9.02
C PRO A 130 3.19 0.94 8.02
N VAL A 131 2.67 2.07 7.55
CA VAL A 131 2.33 2.22 6.14
C VAL A 131 3.64 2.01 5.42
N ARG A 132 3.68 1.27 4.31
CA ARG A 132 4.89 1.08 3.48
C ARG A 132 5.65 2.40 3.28
N SER A 133 6.54 2.74 4.21
CA SER A 133 7.50 3.81 4.08
C SER A 133 8.74 3.14 3.54
N PHE A 134 8.86 3.27 2.22
CA PHE A 134 10.11 3.15 1.51
C PHE A 134 11.20 3.92 2.26
N GLN A 135 12.04 3.25 3.04
CA GLN A 135 13.36 3.76 3.36
C GLN A 135 14.37 2.61 3.43
N GLY A 136 15.34 2.67 2.53
CA GLY A 136 16.73 2.40 2.90
C GLY A 136 17.16 0.95 3.03
N ASN A 137 16.81 0.08 2.08
CA ASN A 137 17.72 -1.02 1.78
C ASN A 137 18.79 -0.50 0.82
N ILE A 138 19.99 -0.22 1.36
CA ILE A 138 21.25 -0.32 0.61
C ILE A 138 21.52 -1.82 0.42
N MET A 139 20.65 -2.43 -0.36
CA MET A 139 20.78 -3.68 -1.08
C MET A 139 19.71 -3.53 -2.15
N SER A 140 20.15 -3.01 -3.30
CA SER A 140 19.40 -2.86 -4.56
C SER A 140 18.06 -3.58 -4.52
N ALA A 141 16.94 -2.86 -4.50
CA ALA A 141 15.66 -3.47 -4.83
C ALA A 141 15.70 -3.83 -6.31
N PRO A 142 15.93 -5.09 -6.72
CA PRO A 142 16.11 -5.43 -8.11
C PRO A 142 14.78 -6.00 -8.59
N ASN A 143 13.71 -5.20 -8.52
CA ASN A 143 12.43 -5.52 -9.14
C ASN A 143 11.35 -4.44 -9.01
N GLN A 144 11.70 -3.14 -8.95
CA GLN A 144 10.64 -2.17 -9.24
C GLN A 144 10.25 -2.34 -10.70
N LYS A 145 8.98 -2.68 -10.94
CA LYS A 145 8.46 -2.88 -12.30
C LYS A 145 7.45 -1.79 -12.59
N ILE A 146 7.69 -1.03 -13.63
CA ILE A 146 6.70 -0.08 -14.14
C ILE A 146 5.95 -0.77 -15.26
N ARG A 147 4.66 -1.00 -15.04
CA ARG A 147 3.76 -1.51 -16.05
C ARG A 147 3.04 -0.35 -16.72
N ILE A 148 3.28 -0.18 -18.02
CA ILE A 148 2.66 0.86 -18.84
C ILE A 148 1.67 0.19 -19.77
N ARG A 149 0.40 0.62 -19.69
CA ARG A 149 -0.65 0.20 -20.60
C ARG A 149 -1.10 1.38 -21.44
N LEU A 150 -1.01 1.23 -22.76
CA LEU A 150 -1.51 2.19 -23.73
C LEU A 150 -2.86 1.69 -24.28
N LYS A 151 -3.79 2.60 -24.53
CA LYS A 151 -5.07 2.34 -25.18
C LYS A 151 -5.32 3.41 -26.24
N ALA A 152 -5.75 3.01 -27.43
CA ALA A 152 -6.12 3.94 -28.49
C ALA A 152 -7.16 3.32 -29.42
N PHE A 153 -7.88 4.18 -30.15
CA PHE A 153 -8.79 3.76 -31.22
C PHE A 153 -8.08 3.61 -32.57
N ASP A 154 -6.98 4.34 -32.79
CA ASP A 154 -6.12 4.20 -33.96
C ASP A 154 -4.89 3.33 -33.62
N TYR A 155 -4.67 2.27 -34.41
CA TYR A 155 -3.53 1.38 -34.25
C TYR A 155 -2.20 2.04 -34.64
N LYS A 156 -2.20 3.01 -35.56
CA LYS A 156 -0.96 3.64 -36.02
C LYS A 156 -0.36 4.53 -34.95
N LEU A 157 -1.20 5.33 -34.28
CA LEU A 157 -0.78 6.24 -33.22
C LEU A 157 -0.22 5.48 -32.02
N ILE A 158 -0.89 4.42 -31.58
CA ILE A 158 -0.42 3.63 -30.43
C ILE A 158 0.88 2.89 -30.72
N ASP A 159 1.10 2.44 -31.96
CA ASP A 159 2.34 1.77 -32.34
C ASP A 159 3.51 2.76 -32.40
N GLN A 160 3.30 3.96 -32.93
CA GLN A 160 4.30 5.03 -32.92
C GLN A 160 4.65 5.45 -31.48
N SER A 161 3.65 5.74 -30.66
CA SER A 161 3.84 6.10 -29.26
C SER A 161 4.52 5.00 -28.45
N ALA A 162 4.17 3.73 -28.71
CA ALA A 162 4.80 2.61 -28.03
C ALA A 162 6.30 2.51 -28.38
N LEU A 163 6.66 2.73 -29.64
CA LEU A 163 8.05 2.77 -30.08
C LEU A 163 8.82 3.93 -29.45
N GLU A 164 8.24 5.12 -29.43
CA GLU A 164 8.87 6.31 -28.81
C GLU A 164 9.17 6.12 -27.32
N ILE A 165 8.23 5.52 -26.58
CA ILE A 165 8.41 5.21 -25.15
C ILE A 165 9.54 4.19 -24.97
N VAL A 166 9.58 3.14 -25.80
CA VAL A 166 10.62 2.11 -25.74
C VAL A 166 11.99 2.70 -26.05
N ASP A 167 12.10 3.56 -27.06
CA ASP A 167 13.37 4.16 -27.45
C ASP A 167 13.86 5.19 -26.43
N THR A 168 12.95 5.89 -25.77
CA THR A 168 13.29 6.80 -24.66
C THR A 168 13.81 6.02 -23.46
N ALA A 169 13.13 4.94 -23.09
CA ALA A 169 13.56 4.09 -21.98
C ALA A 169 14.88 3.34 -22.26
N LYS A 170 15.14 2.96 -23.52
CA LYS A 170 16.45 2.42 -23.92
C LYS A 170 17.56 3.47 -23.83
N ARG A 171 17.30 4.72 -24.25
CA ARG A 171 18.26 5.83 -24.17
C ARG A 171 18.67 6.13 -22.73
N THR A 172 17.77 5.97 -21.76
CA THR A 172 18.05 6.17 -20.33
C THR A 172 18.69 4.95 -19.66
N GLY A 173 18.90 3.84 -20.39
CA GLY A 173 19.55 2.63 -19.92
C GLY A 173 18.63 1.66 -19.17
N ALA A 174 17.31 1.83 -19.23
CA ALA A 174 16.37 0.92 -18.59
C ALA A 174 16.10 -0.33 -19.43
N VAL A 175 15.88 -1.47 -18.77
CA VAL A 175 15.57 -2.73 -19.44
C VAL A 175 14.07 -2.81 -19.71
N VAL A 176 13.68 -2.62 -20.97
CA VAL A 176 12.28 -2.66 -21.38
C VAL A 176 11.91 -4.06 -21.87
N LYS A 177 10.88 -4.66 -21.25
CA LYS A 177 10.16 -5.80 -21.81
C LYS A 177 9.06 -5.24 -22.71
N GLY A 178 9.23 -5.49 -24.00
CA GLY A 178 8.70 -4.71 -25.11
C GLY A 178 7.18 -4.51 -25.15
N PRO A 179 6.70 -3.75 -26.15
CA PRO A 179 5.30 -3.45 -26.33
C PRO A 179 4.58 -4.70 -26.85
N VAL A 180 3.97 -5.44 -25.92
CA VAL A 180 3.13 -6.60 -26.24
C VAL A 180 1.78 -6.07 -26.76
N PRO A 181 1.42 -6.34 -28.03
CA PRO A 181 0.10 -6.04 -28.52
C PRO A 181 -0.91 -6.99 -27.89
N LEU A 182 -1.83 -6.43 -27.11
CA LEU A 182 -2.94 -7.18 -26.56
C LEU A 182 -4.05 -7.34 -27.61
N PRO A 183 -4.90 -8.37 -27.50
CA PRO A 183 -6.01 -8.58 -28.42
C PRO A 183 -6.89 -7.34 -28.57
N THR A 184 -7.17 -6.96 -29.81
CA THR A 184 -8.02 -5.80 -30.10
C THR A 184 -9.45 -6.12 -29.72
N ARG A 185 -10.05 -5.28 -28.88
CA ARG A 185 -11.47 -5.41 -28.53
C ARG A 185 -12.30 -4.79 -29.65
N ILE A 186 -13.14 -5.61 -30.28
CA ILE A 186 -14.05 -5.18 -31.34
C ILE A 186 -15.47 -5.15 -30.78
N GLN A 187 -16.12 -3.99 -30.83
CA GLN A 187 -17.52 -3.83 -30.47
C GLN A 187 -18.30 -3.40 -31.71
N ARG A 188 -19.32 -4.18 -32.09
CA ARG A 188 -20.18 -3.92 -33.25
C ARG A 188 -21.54 -3.44 -32.77
N PHE A 189 -22.05 -2.40 -33.40
CA PHE A 189 -23.35 -1.81 -33.12
C PHE A 189 -24.16 -1.73 -34.42
N ASP A 190 -25.35 -2.29 -34.40
CA ASP A 190 -26.30 -2.15 -35.51
C ASP A 190 -27.33 -1.08 -35.12
N VAL A 191 -27.37 0.02 -35.88
CA VAL A 191 -28.28 1.15 -35.64
C VAL A 191 -29.21 1.29 -36.84
N LEU A 192 -30.49 1.57 -36.59
CA LEU A 192 -31.43 1.89 -37.67
C LEU A 192 -31.05 3.23 -38.32
N ARG A 193 -31.04 3.27 -39.66
CA ARG A 193 -30.74 4.51 -40.40
C ARG A 193 -31.73 5.63 -40.13
N SER A 194 -33.01 5.29 -39.96
CA SER A 194 -34.07 6.24 -39.67
C SER A 194 -35.10 5.58 -38.77
N PRO A 195 -35.57 6.26 -37.70
CA PRO A 195 -36.65 5.75 -36.86
C PRO A 195 -37.98 5.59 -37.62
N HIS A 196 -38.19 6.33 -38.71
CA HIS A 196 -39.50 6.49 -39.33
C HIS A 196 -39.57 5.95 -40.76
N VAL A 197 -38.63 6.33 -41.63
CA VAL A 197 -38.73 6.08 -43.08
C VAL A 197 -38.17 4.72 -43.47
N ASN A 198 -36.99 4.35 -42.97
CA ASN A 198 -36.26 3.14 -43.39
C ASN A 198 -36.15 2.12 -42.25
N LYS A 199 -37.30 1.56 -41.81
CA LYS A 199 -37.40 0.68 -40.63
C LYS A 199 -36.63 -0.65 -40.73
N THR A 200 -36.26 -1.09 -41.93
CA THR A 200 -35.48 -2.32 -42.17
C THR A 200 -34.03 -2.06 -42.54
N SER A 201 -33.65 -0.79 -42.78
CA SER A 201 -32.29 -0.43 -43.14
C SER A 201 -31.47 -0.18 -41.88
N ARG A 202 -30.37 -0.92 -41.73
CA ARG A 202 -29.44 -0.84 -40.58
C ARG A 202 -28.07 -0.42 -41.07
N ASP A 203 -27.43 0.50 -40.36
CA ASP A 203 -26.00 0.75 -40.46
C ASP A 203 -25.25 -0.02 -39.37
N GLN A 204 -24.10 -0.55 -39.75
CA GLN A 204 -23.21 -1.28 -38.86
C GLN A 204 -22.02 -0.38 -38.52
N PHE A 205 -21.88 -0.07 -37.25
CA PHE A 205 -20.74 0.65 -36.70
C PHE A 205 -19.84 -0.32 -35.95
N GLU A 206 -18.53 -0.10 -36.04
CA GLU A 206 -17.54 -0.90 -35.35
C GLU A 206 -16.56 0.00 -34.60
N ILE A 207 -16.40 -0.23 -33.30
CA ILE A 207 -15.37 0.40 -32.48
C ILE A 207 -14.27 -0.64 -32.23
N ARG A 208 -13.05 -0.30 -32.61
CA ARG A 208 -11.85 -1.07 -32.31
C ARG A 208 -11.05 -0.37 -31.22
N THR A 209 -10.78 -1.06 -30.12
CA THR A 209 -9.87 -0.57 -29.09
C THR A 209 -8.60 -1.39 -29.11
N HIS A 210 -7.51 -0.74 -29.48
CA HIS A 210 -6.18 -1.32 -29.50
C HIS A 210 -5.49 -1.08 -28.16
N GLN A 211 -4.76 -2.08 -27.68
CA GLN A 211 -4.04 -2.00 -26.41
C GLN A 211 -2.59 -2.46 -26.61
N ARG A 212 -1.66 -1.77 -25.95
CA ARG A 212 -0.25 -2.17 -25.85
C ARG A 212 0.13 -2.23 -24.38
N LEU A 213 0.88 -3.25 -24.01
CA LEU A 213 1.41 -3.44 -22.67
C LEU A 213 2.92 -3.52 -22.74
N MET A 214 3.61 -2.76 -21.91
CA MET A 214 5.06 -2.88 -21.75
C MET A 214 5.43 -2.80 -20.27
N ASP A 215 6.47 -3.52 -19.89
CA ASP A 215 6.97 -3.55 -18.53
C ASP A 215 8.43 -3.05 -18.54
N ILE A 216 8.73 -2.01 -17.76
CA ILE A 216 10.10 -1.53 -17.55
C ILE A 216 10.61 -2.19 -16.29
N VAL A 217 11.72 -2.93 -16.42
CA VAL A 217 12.41 -3.61 -15.32
C VAL A 217 13.56 -2.73 -14.86
N ASP A 218 13.63 -2.50 -13.55
CA ASP A 218 14.66 -1.68 -12.89
C ASP A 218 14.74 -0.25 -13.48
N PRO A 219 13.68 0.56 -13.29
CA PRO A 219 13.68 1.94 -13.76
C PRO A 219 14.75 2.76 -13.03
N THR A 220 15.56 3.50 -13.79
CA THR A 220 16.43 4.54 -13.21
C THR A 220 15.62 5.81 -12.95
N ASP A 221 16.00 6.65 -11.99
CA ASP A 221 15.31 7.93 -11.71
C ASP A 221 15.18 8.81 -12.96
N LYS A 222 16.24 8.80 -13.79
CA LYS A 222 16.26 9.47 -15.10
C LYS A 222 15.20 8.94 -16.07
N THR A 223 14.87 7.65 -15.99
CA THR A 223 13.83 7.03 -16.83
C THR A 223 12.44 7.47 -16.39
N VAL A 224 12.18 7.54 -15.09
CA VAL A 224 10.87 8.00 -14.56
C VAL A 224 10.61 9.45 -14.97
N ASP A 225 11.61 10.32 -14.80
CA ASP A 225 11.51 11.72 -15.20
C ASP A 225 11.30 11.89 -16.71
N ALA A 226 11.95 11.06 -17.54
CA ALA A 226 11.79 11.10 -18.98
C ALA A 226 10.40 10.65 -19.43
N LEU A 227 9.82 9.64 -18.76
CA LEU A 227 8.47 9.14 -19.06
C LEU A 227 7.37 10.13 -18.66
N MET A 228 7.54 10.86 -17.55
CA MET A 228 6.58 11.87 -17.13
C MET A 228 6.58 13.12 -18.02
N LYS A 229 7.71 13.41 -18.66
CA LYS A 229 7.87 14.56 -19.58
C LYS A 229 7.52 14.24 -21.02
N LEU A 230 7.11 13.01 -21.32
CA LEU A 230 6.84 12.58 -22.68
C LEU A 230 5.42 12.99 -23.07
N ASP A 231 5.32 13.98 -23.95
CA ASP A 231 4.05 14.43 -24.51
C ASP A 231 3.56 13.43 -25.56
N LEU A 232 2.50 12.70 -25.24
CA LEU A 232 1.89 11.74 -26.15
C LEU A 232 0.81 12.38 -27.02
N PRO A 233 0.62 11.88 -28.26
CA PRO A 233 -0.35 12.43 -29.19
C PRO A 233 -1.79 12.29 -28.64
N ALA A 234 -2.60 13.32 -28.88
CA ALA A 234 -4.02 13.34 -28.51
C ALA A 234 -4.74 12.15 -29.17
N GLY A 235 -5.18 11.18 -28.37
CA GLY A 235 -5.82 9.95 -28.84
C GLY A 235 -5.23 8.65 -28.27
N VAL A 236 -4.08 8.74 -27.59
CA VAL A 236 -3.48 7.63 -26.83
C VAL A 236 -3.69 7.87 -25.34
N ASP A 237 -4.43 6.98 -24.69
CA ASP A 237 -4.64 6.96 -23.24
C ASP A 237 -3.59 6.07 -22.58
N VAL A 238 -2.96 6.56 -21.50
CA VAL A 238 -1.83 5.91 -20.84
C VAL A 238 -2.12 5.68 -19.37
N GLU A 239 -2.01 4.41 -18.98
CA GLU A 239 -2.17 3.96 -17.60
C GLU A 239 -0.82 3.42 -17.10
N ILE A 240 -0.18 4.15 -16.18
CA ILE A 240 1.09 3.76 -15.56
C ILE A 240 0.80 3.15 -14.18
N LYS A 241 1.33 1.96 -13.91
CA LYS A 241 1.23 1.28 -12.62
C LYS A 241 2.61 0.88 -12.12
N LEU A 242 2.97 1.35 -10.93
CA LEU A 242 4.16 0.92 -10.20
C LEU A 242 3.85 -0.41 -9.47
N GLN A 243 4.68 -1.44 -9.68
CA GLN A 243 4.59 -2.76 -9.06
C GLN A 243 5.85 -3.11 -8.27
#